data_AF-A0A235HD38-F1
#
_entry.id   AF-A0A235HD38-F1
#
_cell.length_a   1.000
_cell.length_b   1.000
_cell.length_c   1.000
_cell.angle_alpha   90.00
_cell.angle_beta   90.00
_cell.angle_gamma   90.00
#
_symmetry.space_group_name_H-M   'P 1'
#
loop_
_entity.id
_entity.type
_entity.pdbx_description
1 polymer ?
#
loop_
_entity_poly.entity_id
_entity_poly.type
_entity_poly.pdbx_seq_one_letter_code
_entity_poly.pdbx_strand_id
1 'polypeptide(L)'
;MIVRPAAGVEQIVLPSVRDLGHGFQVRRALPSAQRRMVGPVIFLDSFGPVAFHAGAGVDTRPHPHIGLSTLTRSFSDLFSADVALRDGARFRIGVEHAERAVYVVDGAVEVVAEPGTFGKDRLIVFKTGAEIVLRAVGRQAPHLVELRLKPARAH
;
A
#
# COMPACT_ATOMS: atom_id res chain seq x y z
N MET A 1 -6.84 22.70 17.19
CA MET A 1 -5.62 22.11 17.79
C MET A 1 -4.76 21.61 16.64
N ILE A 2 -3.57 22.17 16.42
CA ILE A 2 -2.68 21.73 15.33
C ILE A 2 -1.90 20.52 15.87
N VAL A 3 -2.21 19.33 15.38
CA VAL A 3 -1.41 18.13 15.66
C VAL A 3 -0.10 18.26 14.87
N ARG A 4 1.03 17.89 15.50
CA ARG A 4 2.35 17.91 14.84
C ARG A 4 2.62 16.52 14.27
N PRO A 5 3.18 16.41 13.05
CA PRO A 5 3.59 15.12 12.51
C PRO A 5 4.63 14.48 13.44
N ALA A 6 4.52 13.16 13.64
CA ALA A 6 5.36 12.40 14.56
C ALA A 6 6.03 11.22 13.86
N ALA A 7 7.16 10.75 14.41
CA ALA A 7 7.78 9.51 13.97
C ALA A 7 6.75 8.37 14.11
N GLY A 8 6.45 7.71 13.00
CA GLY A 8 5.18 7.05 12.81
C GLY A 8 5.25 5.76 12.04
N VAL A 9 6.42 5.38 11.51
CA VAL A 9 6.60 4.07 10.89
C VAL A 9 6.62 3.00 11.96
N GLU A 10 5.71 2.03 11.84
CA GLU A 10 5.67 0.83 12.66
C GLU A 10 6.54 -0.25 12.04
N GLN A 11 6.43 -0.43 10.73
CA GLN A 11 7.04 -1.54 10.03
C GLN A 11 7.23 -1.22 8.55
N ILE A 12 8.29 -1.78 7.97
CA ILE A 12 8.49 -1.84 6.52
C ILE A 12 8.42 -3.30 6.11
N VAL A 13 7.53 -3.62 5.18
CA VAL A 13 7.43 -4.95 4.57
C VAL A 13 8.01 -4.87 3.16
N LEU A 14 9.00 -5.72 2.90
CA LEU A 14 9.59 -5.90 1.59
C LEU A 14 8.81 -6.99 0.85
N PRO A 15 8.07 -6.66 -0.23
CA PRO A 15 7.38 -7.63 -1.05
C PRO A 15 8.36 -8.61 -1.64
N SER A 16 7.92 -9.86 -1.73
CA SER A 16 8.72 -10.93 -2.33
C SER A 16 8.09 -11.38 -3.63
N VAL A 17 8.92 -11.74 -4.60
CA VAL A 17 8.44 -12.19 -5.91
C VAL A 17 7.74 -13.55 -5.77
N ARG A 18 6.59 -13.68 -6.40
CA ARG A 18 5.77 -14.90 -6.43
C ARG A 18 5.35 -15.18 -7.86
N ASP A 19 5.53 -16.42 -8.28
CA ASP A 19 4.98 -16.92 -9.55
C ASP A 19 3.53 -17.38 -9.30
N LEU A 20 2.57 -16.78 -10.01
CA LEU A 20 1.15 -17.16 -9.92
C LEU A 20 0.75 -18.24 -10.93
N GLY A 21 1.65 -18.67 -11.79
CA GLY A 21 1.42 -19.63 -12.86
C GLY A 21 1.99 -19.14 -14.18
N HIS A 22 2.48 -20.09 -14.99
CA HIS A 22 2.95 -19.83 -16.37
C HIS A 22 4.01 -18.71 -16.47
N GLY A 23 4.83 -18.53 -15.43
CA GLY A 23 5.88 -17.51 -15.39
C GLY A 23 5.38 -16.10 -15.06
N PHE A 24 4.11 -15.92 -14.69
CA PHE A 24 3.57 -14.63 -14.29
C PHE A 24 3.99 -14.27 -12.88
N GLN A 25 4.93 -13.33 -12.78
CA GLN A 25 5.52 -12.90 -11.54
C GLN A 25 4.82 -11.67 -10.98
N VAL A 26 4.48 -11.73 -9.70
CA VAL A 26 3.96 -10.60 -8.92
C VAL A 26 4.87 -10.33 -7.72
N ARG A 27 4.85 -9.12 -7.20
CA ARG A 27 5.47 -8.76 -5.92
C ARG A 27 4.39 -8.79 -4.83
N ARG A 28 4.49 -9.75 -3.92
CA ARG A 28 3.53 -9.94 -2.83
C ARG A 28 3.98 -9.25 -1.56
N ALA A 29 3.25 -8.22 -1.16
CA ALA A 29 3.44 -7.51 0.11
C ALA A 29 2.63 -8.18 1.24
N LEU A 30 1.40 -8.62 0.95
CA LEU A 30 0.51 -9.31 1.90
C LEU A 30 -0.15 -10.53 1.24
N PRO A 31 -0.33 -11.65 1.98
CA PRO A 31 0.26 -11.90 3.30
C PRO A 31 1.77 -12.16 3.17
N SER A 32 2.52 -11.82 4.20
CA SER A 32 3.93 -12.17 4.37
C SER A 32 4.19 -12.72 5.77
N ALA A 33 5.38 -13.32 5.99
CA ALA A 33 5.79 -13.75 7.32
C ALA A 33 5.86 -12.58 8.32
N GLN A 34 6.15 -11.37 7.82
CA GLN A 34 6.30 -10.15 8.60
C GLN A 34 4.96 -9.49 8.92
N ARG A 35 3.96 -9.62 8.04
CA ARG A 35 2.63 -9.01 8.21
C ARG A 35 1.59 -9.81 7.44
N ARG A 36 0.56 -10.30 8.14
CA ARG A 36 -0.55 -11.03 7.51
C ARG A 36 -1.58 -10.10 6.88
N MET A 37 -1.82 -8.93 7.48
CA MET A 37 -2.83 -7.98 7.01
C MET A 37 -2.57 -6.54 7.49
N VAL A 38 -3.21 -5.57 6.84
CA VAL A 38 -3.35 -4.18 7.32
C VAL A 38 -4.82 -3.81 7.24
N GLY A 39 -5.50 -3.62 8.38
CA GLY A 39 -6.96 -3.46 8.38
C GLY A 39 -7.65 -4.61 7.64
N PRO A 40 -8.63 -4.34 6.76
CA PRO A 40 -9.32 -5.40 6.01
C PRO A 40 -8.48 -5.99 4.85
N VAL A 41 -7.22 -5.60 4.68
CA VAL A 41 -6.39 -5.96 3.53
C VAL A 41 -5.53 -7.16 3.86
N ILE A 42 -5.93 -8.32 3.34
CA ILE A 42 -5.25 -9.60 3.56
C ILE A 42 -4.40 -10.06 2.36
N PHE A 43 -4.62 -9.47 1.18
CA PHE A 43 -3.84 -9.71 -0.03
C PHE A 43 -3.47 -8.38 -0.69
N LEU A 44 -2.18 -8.21 -1.01
CA LEU A 44 -1.65 -7.07 -1.74
C LEU A 44 -0.51 -7.57 -2.64
N ASP A 45 -0.82 -7.73 -3.92
CA ASP A 45 0.10 -8.09 -4.99
C ASP A 45 0.23 -6.89 -5.94
N SER A 46 1.46 -6.58 -6.35
CA SER A 46 1.72 -5.60 -7.40
C SER A 46 2.43 -6.26 -8.58
N PHE A 47 2.10 -5.81 -9.78
CA PHE A 47 2.67 -6.33 -11.02
C PHE A 47 2.58 -5.29 -12.14
N GLY A 48 3.38 -5.49 -13.18
CA GLY A 48 3.30 -4.73 -14.42
C GLY A 48 4.17 -3.46 -14.50
N PRO A 49 3.96 -2.65 -15.56
CA PRO A 49 2.96 -2.85 -16.63
C PRO A 49 3.26 -4.11 -17.46
N VAL A 50 2.26 -4.97 -17.66
CA VAL A 50 2.38 -6.19 -18.47
C VAL A 50 1.63 -5.99 -19.78
N ALA A 51 2.33 -6.11 -20.91
CA ALA A 51 1.71 -6.13 -22.22
C ALA A 51 1.42 -7.59 -22.60
N PHE A 52 0.14 -7.90 -22.79
CA PHE A 52 -0.30 -9.18 -23.33
C PHE A 52 -0.46 -9.04 -24.85
N HIS A 53 0.16 -9.92 -25.62
CA HIS A 53 -0.10 -10.00 -27.05
C HIS A 53 -1.51 -10.59 -27.29
N ALA A 54 -2.11 -10.30 -28.45
CA ALA A 54 -3.40 -10.90 -28.82
C ALA A 54 -3.30 -12.43 -28.78
N GLY A 55 -4.16 -13.09 -28.00
CA GLY A 55 -4.13 -14.54 -27.78
C GLY A 55 -3.18 -15.03 -26.67
N ALA A 56 -2.38 -14.15 -26.06
CA ALA A 56 -1.50 -14.48 -24.94
C ALA A 56 -2.12 -13.96 -23.63
N GLY A 57 -2.95 -14.77 -22.98
CA GLY A 57 -3.37 -14.55 -21.59
C GLY A 57 -2.54 -15.40 -20.64
N VAL A 58 -2.31 -14.93 -19.43
CA VAL A 58 -1.88 -15.81 -18.33
C VAL A 58 -3.13 -16.34 -17.66
N ASP A 59 -3.34 -17.65 -17.77
CA ASP A 59 -4.25 -18.35 -16.88
C ASP A 59 -3.55 -18.44 -15.52
N THR A 60 -3.93 -17.58 -14.56
CA THR A 60 -3.41 -17.75 -13.21
C THR A 60 -3.84 -19.13 -12.74
N ARG A 61 -2.93 -19.94 -12.14
CA ARG A 61 -3.25 -21.28 -11.59
C ARG A 61 -4.59 -21.21 -10.87
N PRO A 62 -5.40 -22.30 -10.82
CA PRO A 62 -6.67 -22.33 -10.12
C PRO A 62 -6.50 -21.82 -8.69
N HIS A 63 -6.60 -20.51 -8.54
CA HIS A 63 -6.93 -19.86 -7.31
C HIS A 63 -8.40 -20.21 -7.15
N PRO A 64 -8.91 -20.34 -5.93
CA PRO A 64 -10.33 -20.59 -5.76
C PRO A 64 -11.09 -19.40 -6.35
N HIS A 65 -11.49 -19.51 -7.61
CA HIS A 65 -12.66 -18.83 -8.17
C HIS A 65 -13.91 -19.56 -7.62
N ILE A 66 -13.93 -19.90 -6.32
CA ILE A 66 -15.18 -19.72 -5.59
C ILE A 66 -15.44 -18.23 -5.76
N GLY A 67 -16.60 -17.79 -6.22
CA GLY A 67 -16.89 -16.40 -6.58
C GLY A 67 -16.57 -15.38 -5.47
N LEU A 68 -15.29 -15.09 -5.27
CA LEU A 68 -14.72 -14.07 -4.42
C LEU A 68 -14.49 -12.86 -5.32
N SER A 69 -15.62 -12.29 -5.75
CA SER A 69 -15.68 -10.84 -5.66
C SER A 69 -15.52 -10.54 -4.18
N THR A 70 -14.49 -9.78 -3.79
CA THR A 70 -14.50 -9.17 -2.46
C THR A 70 -15.61 -8.11 -2.47
N LEU A 71 -16.86 -8.54 -2.31
CA LEU A 71 -17.88 -7.71 -1.71
C LEU A 71 -17.54 -7.64 -0.23
N THR A 72 -16.63 -6.74 0.14
CA THR A 72 -16.66 -6.28 1.52
C THR A 72 -17.96 -5.50 1.66
N ARG A 73 -19.05 -6.13 2.13
CA ARG A 73 -20.08 -5.38 2.86
C ARG A 73 -19.44 -4.96 4.17
N SER A 74 -18.59 -3.95 4.08
CA SER A 74 -18.04 -3.30 5.24
C SER A 74 -19.10 -2.34 5.72
N PHE A 75 -19.70 -2.65 6.87
CA PHE A 75 -20.15 -1.60 7.79
C PHE A 75 -18.93 -0.88 8.42
N SER A 76 -17.85 -0.69 7.66
CA SER A 76 -16.61 -0.09 8.14
C SER A 76 -16.10 0.88 7.09
N ASP A 77 -15.70 2.06 7.52
CA ASP A 77 -15.24 3.13 6.64
C ASP A 77 -13.86 2.78 6.06
N LEU A 78 -13.80 1.99 4.99
CA LEU A 78 -12.55 1.72 4.30
C LEU A 78 -12.30 2.84 3.29
N PHE A 79 -11.25 3.62 3.52
CA PHE A 79 -10.76 4.57 2.52
C PHE A 79 -9.63 3.91 1.71
N SER A 80 -9.69 4.00 0.38
CA SER A 80 -8.64 3.58 -0.56
C SER A 80 -8.43 4.67 -1.61
N ALA A 81 -7.17 5.07 -1.83
CA ALA A 81 -6.81 6.06 -2.83
C ALA A 81 -5.61 5.59 -3.65
N ASP A 82 -5.53 6.05 -4.90
CA ASP A 82 -4.32 6.11 -5.72
C ASP A 82 -3.89 7.58 -5.77
N VAL A 83 -2.63 7.85 -5.44
CA VAL A 83 -2.09 9.20 -5.38
C VAL A 83 -0.78 9.25 -6.15
N ALA A 84 -0.75 10.06 -7.20
CA ALA A 84 0.47 10.49 -7.86
C ALA A 84 0.93 11.83 -7.28
N LEU A 85 2.18 11.90 -6.82
CA LEU A 85 2.74 13.12 -6.25
C LEU A 85 3.84 13.65 -7.18
N ARG A 86 3.97 14.97 -7.27
CA ARG A 86 5.14 15.61 -7.91
C ARG A 86 6.29 15.68 -6.90
N ASP A 87 7.52 15.83 -7.37
CA ASP A 87 8.69 16.00 -6.50
C ASP A 87 8.44 17.10 -5.46
N GLY A 88 8.75 16.80 -4.20
CA GLY A 88 8.53 17.70 -3.05
C GLY A 88 7.07 17.87 -2.62
N ALA A 89 6.09 17.37 -3.37
CA ALA A 89 4.68 17.42 -2.97
C ALA A 89 4.46 16.60 -1.70
N ARG A 90 3.50 17.06 -0.88
CA ARG A 90 3.19 16.45 0.41
C ARG A 90 1.78 15.89 0.43
N PHE A 91 1.63 14.72 1.05
CA PHE A 91 0.33 14.10 1.28
C PHE A 91 0.18 13.79 2.77
N ARG A 92 -0.96 14.16 3.35
CA ARG A 92 -1.23 14.03 4.78
C ARG A 92 -2.23 12.91 5.02
N ILE A 93 -1.87 12.00 5.91
CA ILE A 93 -2.75 10.95 6.41
C ILE A 93 -3.03 11.30 7.87
N GLY A 94 -4.27 11.66 8.16
CA GLY A 94 -4.66 12.10 9.49
C GLY A 94 -4.82 10.92 10.46
N VAL A 95 -5.03 11.29 11.72
CA VAL A 95 -5.13 10.36 12.87
C VAL A 95 -6.49 9.67 12.96
N GLU A 96 -7.47 10.12 12.19
CA GLU A 96 -8.83 9.56 12.14
C GLU A 96 -8.84 8.09 11.71
N HIS A 97 -7.74 7.60 11.12
CA HIS A 97 -7.58 6.21 10.73
C HIS A 97 -6.61 5.47 11.66
N ALA A 98 -7.07 4.35 12.25
CA ALA A 98 -6.28 3.55 13.16
C ALA A 98 -5.25 2.67 12.44
N GLU A 99 -5.66 1.95 11.39
CA GLU A 99 -4.79 1.07 10.62
C GLU A 99 -4.47 1.71 9.29
N ARG A 100 -3.18 1.96 9.03
CA ARG A 100 -2.74 2.73 7.86
C ARG A 100 -1.44 2.15 7.31
N ALA A 101 -1.37 2.05 5.99
CA ALA A 101 -0.13 1.73 5.30
C ALA A 101 -0.07 2.38 3.93
N VAL A 102 1.14 2.58 3.42
CA VAL A 102 1.41 3.07 2.07
C VAL A 102 2.22 2.02 1.35
N TYR A 103 1.75 1.62 0.17
CA TYR A 103 2.56 0.86 -0.76
C TYR A 103 3.15 1.79 -1.82
N VAL A 104 4.49 1.85 -1.92
CA VAL A 104 5.20 2.66 -2.94
C VAL A 104 5.36 1.81 -4.20
N VAL A 105 4.63 2.10 -5.27
CA VAL A 105 4.80 1.36 -6.54
C VAL A 105 5.99 1.86 -7.32
N ASP A 106 6.19 3.17 -7.36
CA ASP A 106 7.31 3.77 -8.05
C ASP A 106 7.83 5.05 -7.37
N GLY A 107 9.08 5.39 -7.66
CA GLY A 107 9.78 6.51 -7.04
C GLY A 107 10.12 6.25 -5.58
N ALA A 108 10.08 7.30 -4.78
CA ALA A 108 10.40 7.25 -3.37
C ALA A 108 9.68 8.33 -2.57
N VAL A 109 9.47 8.04 -1.28
CA VAL A 109 8.86 8.98 -0.32
C VAL A 109 9.69 9.06 0.96
N GLU A 110 9.58 10.19 1.63
CA GLU A 110 10.04 10.41 3.01
C GLU A 110 8.83 10.57 3.93
N VAL A 111 8.96 10.14 5.18
CA VAL A 111 8.02 10.51 6.25
C VAL A 111 8.61 11.73 6.96
N VAL A 112 7.98 12.89 6.87
CA VAL A 112 8.61 14.18 7.27
C VAL A 112 9.13 14.20 8.72
N ALA A 113 8.49 13.46 9.63
CA ALA A 113 8.86 13.40 11.04
C ALA A 113 9.81 12.24 11.39
N GLU A 114 10.36 11.54 10.39
CA GLU A 114 11.23 10.38 10.59
C GLU A 114 12.35 10.34 9.54
N PRO A 115 13.61 10.06 9.92
CA PRO A 115 14.70 9.98 8.96
C PRO A 115 14.54 8.75 8.05
N GLY A 116 14.83 8.93 6.77
CA GLY A 116 14.92 7.83 5.81
C GLY A 116 14.05 8.04 4.57
N THR A 117 14.42 7.31 3.52
CA THR A 117 13.71 7.30 2.25
C THR A 117 13.19 5.90 1.97
N PHE A 118 11.93 5.81 1.58
CA PHE A 118 11.25 4.57 1.25
C PHE A 118 11.02 4.54 -0.25
N GLY A 119 11.84 3.77 -0.95
CA GLY A 119 11.74 3.59 -2.40
C GLY A 119 10.65 2.60 -2.81
N LYS A 120 10.51 2.44 -4.12
CA LYS A 120 9.73 1.44 -4.84
C LYS A 120 9.68 0.07 -4.17
N ASP A 121 8.52 -0.58 -4.31
CA ASP A 121 8.18 -1.90 -3.84
C ASP A 121 8.36 -2.03 -2.33
N ARG A 122 7.82 -1.08 -1.57
CA ARG A 122 7.82 -1.12 -0.10
C ARG A 122 6.42 -0.85 0.42
N LEU A 123 5.97 -1.70 1.34
CA LEU A 123 4.79 -1.43 2.15
C LEU A 123 5.23 -0.85 3.49
N ILE A 124 4.86 0.40 3.74
CA ILE A 124 5.17 1.15 4.96
C ILE A 124 3.92 1.13 5.82
N VAL A 125 3.97 0.46 6.98
CA VAL A 125 2.86 0.41 7.94
C VAL A 125 3.10 1.47 9.01
N PHE A 126 2.05 2.21 9.37
CA PHE A 126 2.15 3.29 10.36
C PHE A 126 1.48 2.93 11.68
N LYS A 127 2.08 3.43 12.77
CA LYS A 127 1.55 3.31 14.14
C LYS A 127 0.19 4.02 14.23
N THR A 128 -0.77 3.45 14.95
CA THR A 128 -2.04 4.10 15.30
C THR A 128 -1.82 5.47 15.96
N GLY A 129 -2.66 6.45 15.62
CA GLY A 129 -2.69 7.76 16.29
C GLY A 129 -1.58 8.75 15.91
N ALA A 130 -0.56 8.34 15.14
CA ALA A 130 0.45 9.27 14.61
C ALA A 130 -0.08 10.05 13.40
N GLU A 131 0.06 11.37 13.32
CA GLU A 131 -0.21 12.09 12.08
C GLU A 131 0.97 11.90 11.11
N ILE A 132 0.69 11.43 9.89
CA ILE A 132 1.72 11.10 8.91
C ILE A 132 1.69 12.13 7.78
N VAL A 133 2.86 12.70 7.48
CA VAL A 133 3.06 13.53 6.29
C VAL A 133 4.10 12.86 5.42
N LEU A 134 3.67 12.40 4.25
CA LEU A 134 4.54 11.88 3.21
C LEU A 134 5.02 13.03 2.34
N ARG A 135 6.29 12.97 1.94
CA ARG A 135 6.87 13.85 0.95
C ARG A 135 7.44 13.01 -0.18
N ALA A 136 7.05 13.32 -1.41
CA ALA A 136 7.66 12.74 -2.59
C ALA A 136 9.11 13.23 -2.75
N VAL A 137 10.03 12.31 -3.09
CA VAL A 137 11.42 12.63 -3.37
C VAL A 137 11.90 12.00 -4.68
N GLY A 138 12.53 12.81 -5.53
CA GLY A 138 13.16 12.38 -6.77
C GLY A 138 12.51 12.97 -8.02
N ARG A 139 13.24 12.95 -9.15
CA ARG A 139 12.83 13.61 -10.42
C ARG A 139 11.71 12.91 -11.20
N GLN A 140 11.36 11.68 -10.85
CA GLN A 140 10.24 10.96 -11.47
C GLN A 140 9.00 11.09 -10.60
N ALA A 141 7.82 11.29 -11.19
CA ALA A 141 6.57 11.37 -10.45
C ALA A 141 6.34 10.04 -9.72
N PRO A 142 6.38 9.98 -8.38
CA PRO A 142 5.96 8.77 -7.68
C PRO A 142 4.52 8.45 -8.06
N HIS A 143 4.36 7.23 -8.57
CA HIS A 143 3.06 6.64 -8.84
C HIS A 143 2.71 5.66 -7.73
N LEU A 144 1.43 5.73 -7.36
CA LEU A 144 0.68 4.88 -6.45
C LEU A 144 1.17 4.87 -5.00
N VAL A 145 0.28 5.40 -4.16
CA VAL A 145 0.20 5.17 -2.73
C VAL A 145 -1.14 4.50 -2.50
N GLU A 146 -1.19 3.17 -2.41
CA GLU A 146 -2.42 2.50 -1.99
C GLU A 146 -2.54 2.58 -0.46
N LEU A 147 -3.40 3.48 -0.01
CA LEU A 147 -3.71 3.70 1.40
C LEU A 147 -5.02 3.04 1.74
N ARG A 148 -5.01 1.92 2.46
CA ARG A 148 -6.25 1.29 2.93
C ARG A 148 -6.40 1.50 4.42
N LEU A 149 -7.37 2.34 4.77
CA LEU A 149 -7.50 2.89 6.10
C LEU A 149 -8.78 2.42 6.80
N LYS A 150 -8.69 2.07 8.08
CA LYS A 150 -9.86 1.83 8.94
C LYS A 150 -9.99 2.99 9.94
N PRO A 151 -11.17 3.60 10.14
CA PRO A 151 -11.37 4.66 11.11
C PRO A 151 -11.05 4.18 12.52
N ALA A 152 -10.53 5.07 13.36
CA ALA A 152 -10.49 4.87 14.80
C ALA A 152 -11.94 4.76 15.32
N ARG A 153 -12.22 3.77 16.17
CA ARG A 153 -13.53 3.72 16.84
C ARG A 153 -13.66 4.98 17.70
N ALA A 154 -14.75 5.73 17.52
CA ALA A 154 -15.15 6.71 18.52
C ALA A 154 -15.49 5.95 19.81
N HIS A 155 -14.82 6.30 20.91
CA HIS A 155 -15.17 5.85 22.26
C HIS A 155 -16.37 6.64 22.78
#